data_AF-A0A7J2J809-F1
#
_entry.id   AF-A0A7J2J809-F1
#
_cell.length_a   1.000
_cell.length_b   1.000
_cell.length_c   1.000
_cell.angle_alpha   90.00
_cell.angle_beta   90.00
_cell.angle_gamma   90.00
#
_symmetry.space_group_name_H-M   'P 1'
#
loop_
_entity.id
_entity.type
_entity.pdbx_description
1 polymer ?
#
loop_
_entity_poly.entity_id
_entity_poly.type
_entity_poly.pdbx_seq_one_letter_code
_entity_poly.pdbx_strand_id
1 'polypeptide(L)'
;MLEVTIRIAVPKGHLENTTVRLLQDAGIGVVGRDGRQLFAKTNDPEIELVFVRAEDIPNFVARGSTDLGITGYDLMCESGDDVAELLDLKYGYTRMVVAASGKSGIKSMRDI
;
A
#
# COMPACT_ATOMS: atom_id res chain seq x y z
N MET A 1 -28.34 7.20 11.98
CA MET A 1 -27.90 6.42 10.81
C MET A 1 -26.43 6.14 11.02
N LEU A 2 -25.99 4.89 10.96
CA LEU A 2 -24.55 4.60 10.97
C LEU A 2 -24.01 5.13 9.64
N GLU A 3 -23.21 6.20 9.66
CA GLU A 3 -22.44 6.62 8.49
C GLU A 3 -21.53 5.46 8.12
N VAL A 4 -21.72 4.90 6.92
CA VAL A 4 -20.84 3.86 6.41
C VAL A 4 -19.59 4.57 5.89
N THR A 5 -18.52 4.52 6.66
CA THR A 5 -17.22 5.06 6.26
C THR A 5 -16.38 3.95 5.63
N ILE A 6 -16.09 4.06 4.33
CA ILE A 6 -15.10 3.22 3.66
C ILE A 6 -13.71 3.65 4.12
N ARG A 7 -12.91 2.69 4.60
CA ARG A 7 -11.53 2.90 5.01
C ARG A 7 -10.56 2.36 3.98
N ILE A 8 -9.65 3.23 3.54
CA ILE A 8 -8.59 2.88 2.59
C ILE A 8 -7.24 2.94 3.28
N ALA A 9 -6.54 1.80 3.36
CA ALA A 9 -5.17 1.74 3.83
C ALA A 9 -4.20 2.33 2.78
N VAL A 10 -3.39 3.29 3.20
CA VAL A 10 -2.41 4.00 2.37
C VAL A 10 -1.00 3.69 2.89
N PRO A 11 -0.03 3.36 2.01
CA PRO A 11 1.30 2.96 2.42
C PRO A 11 2.10 4.16 2.90
N LYS A 12 2.69 4.05 4.10
CA LYS A 12 3.68 4.98 4.61
C LYS A 12 5.03 4.78 3.94
N GLY A 13 5.81 5.87 3.85
CA GLY A 13 7.17 5.84 3.32
C GLY A 13 7.25 6.30 1.87
N HIS A 14 8.07 5.64 1.04
CA HIS A 14 8.43 6.18 -0.27
C HIS A 14 7.28 6.24 -1.29
N LEU A 15 6.24 5.41 -1.13
CA LEU A 15 5.04 5.43 -1.98
C LEU A 15 3.96 6.39 -1.48
N GLU A 16 4.08 6.92 -0.26
CA GLU A 16 3.00 7.67 0.40
C GLU A 16 2.54 8.88 -0.42
N ASN A 17 3.47 9.78 -0.75
CA ASN A 17 3.15 11.01 -1.49
C ASN A 17 2.57 10.71 -2.88
N THR A 18 3.09 9.68 -3.56
CA THR A 18 2.58 9.24 -4.86
C THR A 18 1.17 8.69 -4.74
N THR A 19 0.89 7.90 -3.70
CA THR A 19 -0.44 7.33 -3.43
C THR A 19 -1.45 8.42 -3.08
N VAL A 20 -1.08 9.36 -2.21
CA VAL A 20 -1.94 10.50 -1.85
C VAL A 20 -2.27 11.33 -3.07
N ARG A 21 -1.29 11.58 -3.95
CA ARG A 21 -1.53 12.30 -5.20
C ARG A 21 -2.44 11.53 -6.15
N LEU A 22 -2.27 10.22 -6.28
CA LEU A 22 -3.16 9.38 -7.08
C LEU A 22 -4.62 9.46 -6.59
N LEU A 23 -4.83 9.37 -5.28
CA LEU A 23 -6.16 9.52 -4.67
C LEU A 23 -6.73 10.92 -4.91
N GLN A 24 -5.90 11.96 -4.76
CA GLN A 24 -6.29 13.35 -5.06
C GLN A 24 -6.72 13.54 -6.52
N ASP A 25 -5.99 12.95 -7.46
CA ASP A 25 -6.29 12.98 -8.90
C ASP A 25 -7.57 12.19 -9.22
N ALA A 26 -7.88 11.16 -8.42
CA ALA A 26 -9.14 10.40 -8.46
C ALA A 26 -10.31 11.10 -7.75
N GLY A 27 -10.11 12.30 -7.19
CA GLY A 27 -11.14 13.09 -6.51
C GLY A 27 -11.24 12.87 -4.99
N ILE A 28 -10.38 12.01 -4.41
CA ILE A 28 -10.31 11.69 -2.98
C ILE A 28 -9.12 12.45 -2.36
N GLY A 29 -9.35 13.72 -2.04
CA GLY A 29 -8.35 14.63 -1.50
C GLY A 29 -8.29 14.63 0.02
N VAL A 30 -7.09 14.63 0.61
CA VAL A 30 -6.89 14.63 2.07
C VAL A 30 -7.17 16.02 2.66
N VAL A 31 -7.89 16.07 3.78
CA VAL A 31 -8.24 17.32 4.48
C VAL A 31 -7.54 17.40 5.84
N GLY A 32 -6.86 18.52 6.10
CA GLY A 32 -6.39 18.88 7.45
C GLY A 32 -5.27 18.02 8.03
N ARG A 33 -4.48 17.33 7.19
CA ARG A 33 -3.41 16.42 7.63
C ARG A 33 -2.06 17.15 7.79
N ASP A 34 -1.41 16.98 8.95
CA ASP A 34 -0.10 17.53 9.30
C ASP A 34 1.07 16.53 9.17
N GLY A 35 0.87 15.46 8.39
CA GLY A 35 1.89 14.47 8.03
C GLY A 35 2.15 13.35 9.05
N ARG A 36 1.72 13.47 10.30
CA ARG A 36 1.93 12.43 11.34
C ARG A 36 0.69 11.63 11.72
N GLN A 37 -0.49 12.09 11.31
CA GLN A 37 -1.74 11.42 11.65
C GLN A 37 -1.85 10.04 10.99
N LEU A 38 -2.35 9.08 11.79
CA LEU A 38 -2.65 7.72 11.34
C LEU A 38 -3.92 7.68 10.50
N PHE A 39 -4.93 8.47 10.88
CA PHE A 39 -6.20 8.61 10.18
C PHE A 39 -6.26 10.00 9.55
N ALA A 40 -6.78 10.09 8.33
CA ALA A 40 -7.07 11.36 7.72
C ALA A 40 -8.44 11.35 7.05
N LYS A 41 -9.20 12.42 7.29
CA LYS A 41 -10.44 12.69 6.56
C LYS A 41 -10.12 13.07 5.13
N THR A 42 -11.07 12.82 4.25
CA THR A 42 -11.01 13.28 2.87
C THR A 42 -12.06 14.37 2.63
N ASN A 43 -12.06 14.92 1.42
CA ASN A 43 -13.13 15.79 0.93
C ASN A 43 -14.46 15.04 0.71
N ASP A 44 -14.44 13.72 0.71
CA ASP A 44 -15.62 12.86 0.75
C ASP A 44 -15.86 12.38 2.21
N PRO A 45 -16.99 12.74 2.84
CA PRO A 45 -17.28 12.33 4.22
C PRO A 45 -17.47 10.82 4.40
N GLU A 46 -17.71 10.07 3.31
CA GLU A 46 -17.88 8.61 3.34
C GLU A 46 -16.52 7.87 3.23
N ILE A 47 -15.39 8.58 3.08
CA ILE A 47 -14.07 7.98 2.89
C ILE A 47 -13.06 8.50 3.92
N GLU A 48 -12.41 7.56 4.60
CA GLU A 48 -11.30 7.79 5.54
C GLU A 48 -10.03 7.07 5.07
N LEU A 49 -8.88 7.75 5.14
CA LEU A 49 -7.59 7.14 4.83
C LEU A 49 -6.87 6.72 6.11
N VAL A 50 -6.24 5.55 6.08
CA VAL A 50 -5.48 4.97 7.19
C VAL A 50 -4.04 4.72 6.76
N PHE A 51 -3.09 5.47 7.31
CA PHE A 51 -1.68 5.43 6.89
C PHE A 51 -0.88 4.39 7.68
N VAL A 52 -0.57 3.24 7.07
CA VAL A 52 0.11 2.10 7.71
C VAL A 52 1.35 1.68 6.92
N ARG A 53 2.17 0.78 7.46
CA ARG A 53 3.30 0.24 6.68
C ARG A 53 2.75 -0.60 5.54
N ALA A 54 3.39 -0.52 4.37
CA ALA A 54 2.92 -1.23 3.17
C ALA A 54 2.80 -2.75 3.41
N GLU A 55 3.74 -3.33 4.17
CA GLU A 55 3.77 -4.76 4.54
C GLU A 55 2.54 -5.20 5.36
N ASP A 56 1.93 -4.29 6.14
CA ASP A 56 0.78 -4.60 7.00
C ASP A 56 -0.56 -4.50 6.24
N ILE A 57 -0.59 -3.85 5.07
CA ILE A 57 -1.82 -3.52 4.34
C ILE A 57 -2.64 -4.76 3.95
N PRO A 58 -2.06 -5.84 3.37
CA PRO A 58 -2.83 -7.05 3.06
C PRO A 58 -3.55 -7.60 4.29
N ASN A 59 -2.87 -7.64 5.43
CA ASN A 59 -3.44 -8.14 6.67
C ASN A 59 -4.56 -7.25 7.21
N PHE A 60 -4.44 -5.93 7.09
CA PHE A 60 -5.47 -4.97 7.49
C PHE A 60 -6.77 -5.17 6.69
N VAL A 61 -6.65 -5.42 5.38
CA VAL A 61 -7.79 -5.70 4.50
C VAL A 61 -8.41 -7.06 4.85
N ALA A 62 -7.61 -8.12 4.94
CA ALA A 62 -8.10 -9.47 5.25
C ALA A 62 -8.83 -9.58 6.61
N ARG A 63 -8.41 -8.77 7.59
CA ARG A 63 -9.05 -8.73 8.92
C ARG A 63 -10.26 -7.77 8.99
N GLY A 64 -10.56 -7.04 7.93
CA GLY A 64 -11.62 -6.02 7.92
C GLY A 64 -11.31 -4.79 8.78
N SER A 65 -10.04 -4.55 9.13
CA SER A 65 -9.62 -3.30 9.79
C SER A 65 -9.74 -2.10 8.86
N THR A 66 -9.55 -2.34 7.56
CA THR A 66 -9.81 -1.43 6.45
C THR A 66 -10.52 -2.19 5.33
N ASP A 67 -11.37 -1.50 4.56
CA ASP A 67 -12.13 -2.12 3.48
C ASP A 67 -11.29 -2.31 2.21
N LEU A 68 -10.36 -1.37 1.96
CA LEU A 68 -9.46 -1.35 0.81
C LEU A 68 -8.03 -1.03 1.25
N GLY A 69 -7.05 -1.35 0.40
CA GLY A 69 -5.65 -1.02 0.66
C GLY A 69 -4.83 -0.90 -0.61
N ILE A 70 -3.84 0.00 -0.59
CA ILE A 70 -2.89 0.20 -1.68
C ILE A 70 -1.51 -0.29 -1.21
N THR A 71 -1.00 -1.36 -1.81
CA THR A 71 0.30 -1.94 -1.44
C THR A 71 1.07 -2.45 -2.67
N GLY A 72 2.32 -2.85 -2.46
CA GLY A 72 3.14 -3.51 -3.48
C GLY A 72 2.60 -4.90 -3.79
N TYR A 73 2.65 -5.28 -5.06
CA TYR A 73 2.21 -6.61 -5.51
C TYR A 73 3.05 -7.74 -4.88
N ASP A 74 4.34 -7.49 -4.70
CA ASP A 74 5.27 -8.36 -3.96
C ASP A 74 4.78 -8.59 -2.53
N LEU A 75 4.45 -7.52 -1.80
CA LEU A 75 3.97 -7.61 -0.42
C LEU A 75 2.62 -8.33 -0.32
N MET A 76 1.71 -8.11 -1.26
CA MET A 76 0.45 -8.86 -1.33
C MET A 76 0.70 -10.36 -1.57
N CYS A 77 1.61 -10.71 -2.47
CA CYS A 77 1.95 -12.12 -2.75
C CYS A 77 2.66 -12.79 -1.57
N GLU A 78 3.52 -12.07 -0.86
CA GLU A 78 4.29 -12.57 0.27
C GLU A 78 3.44 -12.74 1.55
N SER A 79 2.40 -11.94 1.73
CA SER A 79 1.63 -11.96 2.98
C SER A 79 0.85 -13.26 3.20
N GLY A 80 0.41 -13.91 2.12
CA GLY A 80 -0.43 -15.11 2.17
C GLY A 80 -1.84 -14.85 2.74
N ASP A 81 -2.24 -13.59 2.88
CA ASP A 81 -3.59 -13.21 3.31
C ASP A 81 -4.62 -13.41 2.17
N ASP A 82 -5.86 -13.74 2.52
CA ASP A 82 -6.97 -13.88 1.56
C ASP A 82 -7.53 -12.50 1.19
N VAL A 83 -6.96 -11.89 0.15
CA VAL A 83 -7.36 -10.59 -0.40
C VAL A 83 -7.45 -10.63 -1.92
N ALA A 84 -8.38 -9.87 -2.49
CA ALA A 84 -8.54 -9.77 -3.93
C ALA A 84 -7.68 -8.64 -4.52
N GLU A 85 -6.96 -8.93 -5.61
CA GLU A 85 -6.34 -7.89 -6.45
C GLU A 85 -7.44 -7.19 -7.26
N LEU A 86 -7.57 -5.87 -7.10
CA LEU A 86 -8.59 -5.09 -7.81
C LEU A 86 -8.04 -4.36 -9.05
N LEU A 87 -6.86 -3.74 -8.92
CA LEU A 87 -6.30 -2.87 -9.95
C LEU A 87 -4.78 -2.72 -9.83
N ASP A 88 -4.08 -2.85 -10.96
CA ASP A 88 -2.69 -2.41 -11.11
C ASP A 88 -2.66 -0.89 -11.34
N LEU A 89 -2.13 -0.16 -10.35
CA LEU A 89 -2.08 1.31 -10.33
C LEU A 89 -0.95 1.91 -11.19
N LYS A 90 -0.14 1.08 -11.84
CA LYS A 90 0.88 1.50 -12.81
C LYS A 90 1.97 2.45 -12.27
N TYR A 91 2.31 2.35 -10.98
CA TYR A 91 3.46 3.03 -10.37
C TYR A 91 4.15 2.13 -9.34
N GLY A 92 5.29 2.58 -8.79
CA GLY A 92 6.01 1.82 -7.76
C GLY A 92 6.73 0.60 -8.30
N TYR A 93 7.00 0.56 -9.61
CA TYR A 93 7.67 -0.56 -10.28
C TYR A 93 9.00 -0.90 -9.62
N THR A 94 9.12 -2.16 -9.24
CA THR A 94 10.34 -2.77 -8.71
C THR A 94 10.58 -4.11 -9.40
N ARG A 95 11.79 -4.63 -9.26
CA ARG A 95 12.14 -5.97 -9.70
C ARG A 95 12.88 -6.68 -8.58
N MET A 96 12.29 -7.77 -8.09
CA MET A 96 12.96 -8.66 -7.16
C MET A 96 14.10 -9.39 -7.89
N VAL A 97 15.29 -9.39 -7.28
CA VAL A 97 16.49 -10.02 -7.83
C VAL A 97 17.22 -10.78 -6.74
N VAL A 98 17.87 -11.89 -7.11
CA VAL A 98 18.87 -12.53 -6.26
C VAL A 98 20.22 -11.85 -6.52
N ALA A 99 20.87 -11.37 -5.47
CA ALA A 99 22.15 -10.68 -5.54
C ALA A 99 23.21 -11.43 -4.73
N ALA A 100 24.42 -11.54 -5.30
CA ALA A 100 25.58 -12.12 -4.63
C ALA A 100 26.74 -11.12 -4.60
N SER A 101 27.63 -11.25 -3.62
CA SER A 101 28.84 -10.42 -3.56
C SER A 101 29.68 -10.63 -4.82
N GLY A 102 30.21 -9.56 -5.40
CA GLY A 102 31.12 -9.65 -6.56
C GLY A 102 32.40 -10.47 -6.29
N LYS A 103 32.71 -10.77 -5.02
CA LYS A 103 33.85 -11.60 -4.61
C LYS A 103 33.48 -13.07 -4.36
N SER A 104 32.20 -13.44 -4.44
CA SER A 104 31.71 -14.78 -4.06
C SER A 104 32.01 -15.86 -5.10
N GLY A 105 32.36 -15.49 -6.33
CA GLY A 105 32.51 -16.44 -7.44
C GLY A 105 31.18 -16.96 -8.01
N ILE A 106 30.04 -16.61 -7.41
CA ILE A 106 28.68 -16.90 -7.90
C ILE A 106 28.45 -16.10 -9.19
N LYS A 107 28.15 -16.81 -10.28
CA LYS A 107 27.93 -16.27 -11.63
C LYS A 107 26.54 -16.59 -12.18
N SER A 108 25.84 -17.55 -11.60
CA SER A 108 24.52 -17.98 -12.06
C SER A 108 23.68 -18.53 -10.91
N MET A 109 22.37 -18.70 -11.16
CA MET A 109 21.46 -19.29 -10.19
C MET A 109 21.86 -20.72 -9.79
N ARG A 110 22.63 -21.45 -10.62
CA ARG A 110 23.10 -22.81 -10.29
C ARG A 110 24.16 -22.83 -9.19
N ASP A 111 24.73 -21.67 -8.86
CA ASP A 111 25.74 -21.54 -7.81
C ASP A 111 25.12 -21.28 -6.43
N ILE A 112 23.78 -21.18 -6.35
CA ILE A 112 22.96 -20.95 -5.15
C ILE A 112 22.02 -22.13 -4.97
#